data_AF-A0A3D4VYG9-F1
#
_entry.id   AF-A0A3D4VYG9-F1
#
_cell.length_a   1.000
_cell.length_b   1.000
_cell.length_c   1.000
_cell.angle_alpha   90.00
_cell.angle_beta   90.00
_cell.angle_gamma   90.00
#
_symmetry.space_group_name_H-M   'P 1'
#
loop_
_entity.id
_entity.type
_entity.pdbx_description
1 polymer ?
#
loop_
_entity_poly.entity_id
_entity_poly.type
_entity_poly.pdbx_seq_one_letter_code
_entity_poly.pdbx_strand_id
1 'polypeptide(L)' 'MEPFYLMPGQERCEQFKDANGVPKVRYSYCSLNGALFRCVSCSVEEAERLCEDWLVGQDRCYIN' A
#
# COMPACT_ATOMS: atom_id res chain seq x y z
N MET A 1 12.91 -11.41 12.29
CA MET A 1 12.19 -10.48 11.39
C MET A 1 10.92 -11.21 11.01
N GLU A 2 9.80 -10.92 11.68
CA GLU A 2 8.55 -11.61 11.35
C GLU A 2 8.13 -11.19 9.94
N PRO A 3 8.07 -12.12 8.97
CA PRO A 3 7.41 -11.81 7.72
C PRO A 3 5.94 -11.61 8.08
N PHE A 4 5.48 -10.36 8.04
CA PHE A 4 4.05 -10.08 8.11
C PHE A 4 3.41 -10.93 7.02
N TYR A 5 2.67 -11.97 7.42
CA TYR A 5 1.94 -12.92 6.56
C TYR A 5 0.78 -12.20 5.85
N LEU A 6 1.06 -11.10 5.16
CA LEU A 6 0.12 -10.52 4.22
C LEU A 6 -0.01 -11.52 3.09
N MET A 7 -1.10 -12.27 3.11
CA MET A 7 -1.45 -13.15 2.01
C MET A 7 -1.51 -12.33 0.71
N PRO A 8 -1.19 -12.93 -0.44
CA PRO A 8 -1.36 -12.27 -1.73
C PRO A 8 -2.80 -11.74 -1.85
N GLY A 9 -2.94 -10.44 -2.15
CA GLY A 9 -4.22 -9.73 -2.19
C GLY A 9 -4.67 -9.12 -0.86
N GLN A 10 -3.87 -9.21 0.21
CA GLN A 10 -4.20 -8.64 1.51
C GLN A 10 -3.71 -7.19 1.60
N GLU A 11 -4.62 -6.31 1.99
CA GLU A 11 -4.33 -4.91 2.31
C GLU A 11 -4.31 -4.67 3.82
N ARG A 12 -3.50 -3.72 4.25
CA ARG A 12 -3.41 -3.29 5.65
C ARG A 12 -3.30 -1.77 5.71
N CYS A 13 -4.24 -1.16 6.39
CA CYS A 13 -4.29 0.27 6.66
C CYS A 13 -4.05 0.52 8.16
N GLU A 14 -3.01 1.29 8.47
CA GLU A 14 -2.67 1.70 9.84
C GLU A 14 -2.79 3.21 9.97
N GLN A 15 -3.77 3.65 10.76
CA GLN A 15 -3.92 5.05 11.11
C GLN A 15 -2.91 5.41 12.19
N PHE A 16 -2.00 6.34 11.90
CA PHE A 16 -1.02 6.86 12.83
C PHE A 16 -1.06 8.39 12.84
N LYS A 17 -0.60 9.00 13.93
CA LYS A 17 -0.45 10.45 14.01
C LYS A 17 1.01 10.77 13.85
N ASP A 18 1.35 11.66 12.91
CA ASP A 18 2.71 12.17 12.81
C ASP A 18 3.06 13.04 14.02
N ALA A 19 4.35 13.35 14.19
CA ALA A 19 4.86 14.24 15.25
C ALA A 19 4.19 15.63 15.28
N ASN A 20 3.58 16.05 14.17
CA ASN A 20 2.83 17.30 14.05
C ASN A 20 1.34 17.18 14.44
N GLY A 21 0.89 16.01 14.90
CA GLY A 21 -0.52 15.75 15.25
C GLY A 21 -1.45 15.54 14.05
N VAL A 22 -0.91 15.55 12.82
CA VAL A 22 -1.68 15.29 11.60
C VAL A 22 -2.03 13.81 11.51
N PRO A 23 -3.30 13.45 11.31
CA PRO A 23 -3.69 12.06 11.08
C PRO A 23 -3.18 11.61 9.71
N LYS A 24 -2.42 10.51 9.69
CA LYS A 24 -1.99 9.84 8.47
C LYS A 24 -2.36 8.37 8.52
N VAL A 25 -2.45 7.79 7.34
CA VAL A 25 -2.74 6.39 7.08
C VAL A 25 -1.53 5.81 6.37
N ARG A 26 -0.93 4.80 6.99
CA ARG A 26 0.06 3.94 6.34
C ARG A 26 -0.70 2.80 5.67
N TYR A 27 -0.73 2.82 4.36
CA TYR A 27 -1.34 1.78 3.55
C TYR A 27 -0.25 0.83 3.07
N SER A 28 -0.45 -0.47 3.29
CA SER A 28 0.44 -1.54 2.85
C SER A 28 -0.40 -2.56 2.10
N TYR A 29 -0.10 -2.80 0.83
CA TYR A 29 -0.81 -3.74 -0.02
C TYR A 29 0.16 -4.78 -0.57
N CYS A 30 -0.23 -6.05 -0.50
CA CYS A 30 0.54 -7.14 -1.08
C CYS A 30 -0.18 -7.62 -2.34
N SER A 31 0.43 -7.42 -3.51
CA SER A 31 -0.14 -7.89 -4.76
C SER A 31 -0.13 -9.41 -4.84
N LEU A 32 -0.98 -9.97 -5.70
CA LEU A 32 -1.02 -11.40 -5.95
C LEU A 32 0.31 -11.95 -6.49
N ASN A 33 1.10 -11.09 -7.12
CA ASN A 33 2.41 -11.42 -7.67
C ASN A 33 3.54 -11.35 -6.61
N GLY A 34 3.21 -11.09 -5.34
CA GLY A 34 4.17 -10.97 -4.25
C GLY A 34 4.91 -9.64 -4.21
N ALA A 35 4.44 -8.62 -4.94
CA ALA A 35 5.00 -7.28 -4.86
C ALA A 35 4.31 -6.49 -3.73
N LEU A 36 5.12 -5.83 -2.91
CA LEU A 36 4.62 -5.08 -1.76
C LEU A 36 4.56 -3.59 -2.11
N PHE A 37 3.36 -3.02 -2.12
CA PHE A 37 3.14 -1.59 -2.20
C PHE A 37 3.01 -1.00 -0.79
N ARG A 38 3.68 0.13 -0.56
CA ARG A 38 3.58 0.84 0.70
C ARG A 38 3.52 2.33 0.45
N CYS A 39 2.42 2.96 0.86
CA CYS A 39 2.26 4.40 0.77
C CYS A 39 1.78 4.98 2.10
N VAL A 40 1.99 6.29 2.26
CA VAL A 40 1.52 7.04 3.42
C VAL A 40 0.69 8.19 2.87
N SER A 41 -0.60 8.19 3.19
CA SER A 41 -1.55 9.22 2.76
C SER A 41 -2.32 9.76 3.96
N CYS A 42 -3.03 10.88 3.82
CA CYS A 42 -3.94 11.37 4.88
C CYS A 42 -5.23 10.54 4.98
N SER A 43 -5.59 9.79 3.92
CA SER A 43 -6.85 9.06 3.82
C SER A 43 -6.66 7.71 3.15
N VAL A 44 -7.55 6.75 3.45
CA VAL A 44 -7.57 5.42 2.82
C VAL A 44 -7.91 5.54 1.33
N GLU A 45 -8.93 6.31 0.95
CA GLU A 45 -9.34 6.51 -0.46
C GLU A 45 -8.18 6.95 -1.38
N GLU A 46 -7.40 7.95 -0.95
CA GLU A 46 -6.23 8.41 -1.71
C GLU A 46 -5.14 7.34 -1.80
N ALA A 47 -4.99 6.54 -0.74
CA ALA A 47 -4.04 5.45 -0.73
C ALA A 47 -4.47 4.27 -1.64
N GLU A 48 -5.77 3.96 -1.67
CA GLU A 48 -6.35 2.95 -2.57
C GLU A 48 -6.18 3.37 -4.04
N ARG A 49 -6.46 4.63 -4.37
CA ARG A 49 -6.27 5.15 -5.73
C ARG A 49 -4.81 5.05 -6.19
N LEU A 50 -3.86 5.34 -5.30
CA LEU A 50 -2.44 5.17 -5.56
C LEU A 50 -2.06 3.68 -5.70
N CYS A 51 -2.71 2.79 -4.95
CA CYS A 51 -2.53 1.35 -5.07
C CYS A 51 -2.99 0.84 -6.44
N GLU A 52 -4.17 1.28 -6.91
CA GLU A 52 -4.69 0.95 -8.24
C GLU A 52 -3.77 1.45 -9.35
N ASP A 53 -3.32 2.72 -9.28
CA ASP A 53 -2.38 3.28 -10.26
C ASP A 53 -1.05 2.51 -10.27
N TRP A 54 -0.53 2.17 -9.09
CA TRP A 54 0.68 1.37 -8.95
C TRP A 54 0.50 -0.05 -9.51
N LEU A 55 -0.65 -0.71 -9.27
CA LEU A 55 -0.96 -2.03 -9.82
C LEU A 55 -1.02 -2.01 -11.36
N VAL A 56 -1.68 -0.99 -11.93
CA VAL A 56 -1.74 -0.80 -13.38
C VAL A 56 -0.36 -0.49 -13.97
N GLY A 57 0.48 0.26 -13.25
CA GLY A 57 1.88 0.48 -13.60
C GLY A 57 2.73 -0.79 -13.49
N GLN A 58 2.49 -1.62 -12.49
CA GLN A 58 3.18 -2.89 -12.28
C GLN A 58 2.91 -3.86 -13.44
N ASP A 59 1.67 -3.92 -13.92
CA ASP A 59 1.27 -4.73 -15.08
C ASP A 59 2.00 -4.28 -16.37
N ARG A 60 2.16 -2.96 -16.55
CA ARG A 60 2.92 -2.41 -17.69
C ARG A 60 4.43 -2.63 -17.61
N CYS A 61 5.00 -2.73 -16.42
CA CYS A 61 6.44 -2.94 -16.24
C CYS A 61 6.91 -4.39 -16.46
N TYR A 62 5.99 -5.36 -16.61
CA TYR A 62 6.33 -6.75 -16.93
C TYR A 62 6.51 -7.03 -18.45
N ILE A 63 6.48 -5.99 -19.30
CA ILE A 63 6.61 -6.08 -20.77
C ILE A 63 7.94 -5.46 -21.27
N ASN A 64 9.07 -5.69 -20.59
CA ASN A 64 10.39 -5.42 -21.20
C ASN A 64 11.40 -6.53 -20.92
#